data_AF-A0A4W3IJ95-F1
#
_entry.id   AF-A0A4W3IJ95-F1
#
_cell.length_a   1.000
_cell.length_b   1.000
_cell.length_c   1.000
_cell.angle_alpha   90.00
_cell.angle_beta   90.00
_cell.angle_gamma   90.00
#
_symmetry.space_group_name_H-M   'P 1'
#
loop_
_entity.id
_entity.type
_entity.pdbx_description
1 polymer ?
#
loop_
_entity_poly.entity_id
_entity_poly.type
_entity_poly.pdbx_seq_one_letter_code
_entity_poly.pdbx_strand_id
1 'polypeptide(L)'
;MAAGSSNYWEDLRKQARQLENELDLKLVSFSKLCTSYSGNSTRDGRRDRYSSDTTPLLNGSSQDRMFETMAVEIEQLLAKLTGVNDKMAEYTSTPGVTSLNAALMHTLQRHRDILQDYTHEYNKTKANFIAIREREDLLGSVRKDIESYKSGSGVNNRRTELFLKEHEHLRNSDRLIEDTIREMQHLDLIQSSPLKEPIKILLCGTSSTWQLKNQRRNRVLPWKRTEWLSYHVCQLEFPV
;
A
#
# COMPACT_ATOMS: atom_id res chain seq x y z
N MET A 1 65.19 -13.78 -39.45
CA MET A 1 64.43 -13.15 -38.35
C MET A 1 62.95 -13.65 -38.25
N ALA A 2 62.63 -14.88 -38.67
CA ALA A 2 61.23 -15.35 -38.75
C ALA A 2 60.61 -15.84 -37.41
N ALA A 3 61.42 -16.15 -36.39
CA ALA A 3 60.92 -16.68 -35.12
C ALA A 3 60.19 -15.64 -34.25
N GLY A 4 60.53 -14.35 -34.39
CA GLY A 4 59.91 -13.27 -33.60
C GLY A 4 58.46 -12.98 -33.99
N SER A 5 58.14 -13.03 -35.29
CA SER A 5 56.80 -12.73 -35.81
C SER A 5 55.78 -13.81 -35.45
N SER A 6 56.18 -15.08 -35.51
CA SER A 6 55.30 -16.21 -35.16
C SER A 6 54.91 -16.23 -33.69
N ASN A 7 55.82 -15.84 -32.78
CA ASN A 7 55.53 -15.73 -31.35
C ASN A 7 54.56 -14.58 -31.07
N TYR A 8 54.74 -13.43 -31.74
CA TYR A 8 53.88 -12.26 -31.57
C TYR A 8 52.40 -12.55 -31.92
N TRP A 9 52.14 -13.26 -33.02
CA TRP A 9 50.78 -13.67 -33.39
C TRP A 9 50.14 -14.61 -32.35
N GLU A 10 50.91 -15.56 -31.82
CA GLU A 10 50.42 -16.46 -30.77
C GLU A 10 50.09 -15.68 -29.49
N ASP A 11 50.91 -14.71 -29.12
CA ASP A 11 50.71 -13.88 -27.93
C ASP A 11 49.46 -13.00 -28.06
N LEU A 12 49.21 -12.42 -29.24
CA LEU A 12 47.95 -11.71 -29.52
C LEU A 12 46.74 -12.63 -29.35
N ARG A 13 46.79 -13.88 -29.83
CA ARG A 13 45.67 -14.84 -29.69
C ARG A 13 45.42 -15.22 -28.25
N LYS A 14 46.47 -15.43 -27.47
CA LYS A 14 46.35 -15.68 -26.02
C LYS A 14 45.74 -14.48 -25.31
N GLN A 15 46.17 -13.27 -25.65
CA GLN A 15 45.63 -12.04 -25.08
C GLN A 15 44.15 -11.84 -25.43
N ALA A 16 43.76 -12.07 -26.69
CA ALA A 16 42.36 -12.01 -27.10
C ALA A 16 41.49 -12.99 -26.30
N ARG A 17 41.89 -14.27 -26.21
CA ARG A 17 41.18 -15.28 -25.42
C ARG A 17 41.07 -14.92 -23.94
N GLN A 18 42.10 -14.31 -23.36
CA GLN A 18 42.05 -13.85 -21.98
C GLN A 18 40.99 -12.75 -21.81
N LEU A 19 40.99 -11.75 -22.69
CA LEU A 19 40.01 -10.66 -22.66
C LEU A 19 38.58 -11.17 -22.92
N GLU A 20 38.40 -12.14 -23.82
CA GLU A 20 37.12 -12.82 -24.08
C GLU A 20 36.60 -13.52 -22.82
N ASN A 21 37.45 -14.26 -22.10
CA ASN A 21 37.06 -14.93 -20.85
C ASN A 21 36.69 -13.92 -19.75
N GLU A 22 37.45 -12.82 -19.63
CA GLU A 22 37.14 -11.75 -18.69
C GLU A 22 35.82 -11.05 -19.04
N LEU A 23 35.55 -10.81 -20.33
CA LEU A 23 34.29 -10.27 -20.83
C LEU A 23 33.10 -11.18 -20.51
N ASP A 24 33.23 -12.49 -20.73
CA ASP A 24 32.17 -13.45 -20.44
C ASP A 24 31.75 -13.41 -18.96
N LEU A 25 32.74 -13.48 -18.05
CA LEU A 25 32.50 -13.41 -16.60
C LEU A 25 31.84 -12.08 -16.18
N LYS A 26 32.30 -10.96 -16.76
CA LYS A 26 31.74 -9.63 -16.47
C LYS A 26 30.34 -9.47 -17.03
N LEU A 27 30.05 -9.98 -18.23
CA LEU A 27 28.72 -9.92 -18.84
C LEU A 27 27.70 -10.77 -18.07
N VAL A 28 28.10 -11.96 -17.60
CA VAL A 28 27.25 -12.80 -16.76
C VAL A 28 26.88 -12.09 -15.45
N SER A 29 27.85 -11.44 -14.79
CA SER A 29 27.59 -10.70 -13.55
C SER A 29 26.78 -9.42 -13.81
N PHE A 30 27.03 -8.72 -14.91
CA PHE A 30 26.28 -7.54 -15.34
C PHE A 30 24.81 -7.85 -15.62
N SER A 31 24.55 -8.95 -16.33
CA SER A 31 23.20 -9.45 -16.59
C SER A 31 22.46 -9.77 -15.28
N LYS A 32 23.11 -10.46 -14.34
CA LYS A 32 22.52 -10.76 -13.02
C LYS A 32 22.10 -9.51 -12.25
N LEU A 33 22.91 -8.44 -12.30
CA LEU A 33 22.56 -7.16 -11.68
C LEU A 33 21.34 -6.50 -12.33
N CYS A 34 21.21 -6.63 -13.65
CA CYS A 34 20.03 -6.15 -14.37
C CYS A 34 18.76 -6.92 -13.97
N THR A 35 18.83 -8.25 -13.89
CA THR A 35 17.66 -9.07 -13.55
C THR A 35 17.25 -8.90 -12.08
N SER A 36 18.22 -8.75 -11.17
CA SER A 36 17.93 -8.50 -9.75
C SER A 36 17.29 -7.14 -9.53
N TYR A 37 17.67 -6.12 -10.31
CA TYR A 37 17.04 -4.80 -10.30
C TYR A 37 15.54 -4.90 -10.60
N SER A 38 15.15 -5.62 -11.65
CA SER A 38 13.74 -5.85 -11.99
C SER A 38 12.96 -6.68 -10.95
N GLY A 39 13.64 -7.60 -10.24
CA GLY A 39 13.00 -8.49 -9.27
C GLY A 39 12.57 -7.79 -7.97
N ASN A 40 13.20 -6.67 -7.63
CA ASN A 40 12.90 -5.95 -6.40
C ASN A 40 11.60 -5.13 -6.53
N SER A 41 11.33 -4.57 -7.72
CA SER A 41 10.17 -3.71 -7.98
C SER A 41 8.83 -4.43 -8.04
N THR A 42 8.82 -5.74 -8.30
CA THR A 42 7.58 -6.54 -8.41
C THR A 42 7.11 -7.14 -7.09
N ARG A 43 7.97 -7.20 -6.06
CA ARG A 43 7.64 -7.80 -4.76
C ARG A 43 6.92 -6.85 -3.79
N ASP A 44 6.87 -5.56 -4.09
CA ASP A 44 6.23 -4.53 -3.26
C ASP A 44 4.69 -4.44 -3.44
N GLY A 45 4.04 -5.57 -3.72
CA GLY A 45 2.58 -5.66 -3.80
C GLY A 45 1.91 -6.35 -2.60
N ARG A 46 2.69 -6.99 -1.71
CA ARG A 46 2.15 -7.86 -0.65
C ARG A 46 2.97 -7.92 0.65
N ARG A 47 3.73 -6.89 1.02
CA ARG A 47 4.43 -6.87 2.33
C ARG A 47 4.11 -5.64 3.15
N ASP A 48 3.35 -5.89 4.21
CA ASP A 48 3.26 -5.16 5.48
C ASP A 48 3.14 -3.63 5.48
N ARG A 49 1.89 -3.19 5.64
CA ARG A 49 1.47 -1.85 6.06
C ARG A 49 1.85 -1.49 7.52
N TYR A 50 2.76 -2.23 8.16
CA TYR A 50 3.15 -2.04 9.57
C TYR A 50 4.66 -1.95 9.81
N SER A 51 5.48 -1.78 8.77
CA SER A 51 6.91 -1.53 8.92
C SER A 51 7.26 -0.12 8.41
N SER A 52 7.01 0.89 9.25
CA SER A 52 7.59 2.22 9.05
C SER A 52 9.10 2.16 9.28
N ASP A 53 9.82 2.88 8.41
CA ASP A 53 11.24 3.24 8.47
C ASP A 53 12.24 2.11 8.26
N THR A 54 12.81 2.07 7.04
CA THR A 54 14.17 1.57 6.64
C THR A 54 14.21 0.70 5.37
N THR A 55 13.22 0.72 4.49
CA THR A 55 13.47 0.26 3.11
C THR A 55 14.21 1.38 2.37
N PRO A 56 15.51 1.24 2.07
CA PRO A 56 16.31 2.37 1.65
C PRO A 56 15.98 2.67 0.19
N LEU A 57 15.42 3.86 -0.05
CA LEU A 57 15.52 4.56 -1.35
C LEU A 57 16.99 4.67 -1.82
N LEU A 58 17.94 4.46 -0.90
CA LEU A 58 19.38 4.37 -1.15
C LEU A 58 19.84 3.06 -1.82
N ASN A 59 19.04 1.98 -1.81
CA ASN A 59 19.45 0.72 -2.43
C ASN A 59 19.46 0.79 -3.97
N GLY A 60 18.63 1.65 -4.56
CA GLY A 60 18.71 1.98 -6.00
C GLY A 60 20.05 2.64 -6.30
N SER A 61 20.41 3.69 -5.56
CA SER A 61 21.63 4.48 -5.80
C SER A 61 22.94 3.69 -5.68
N SER A 62 23.02 2.70 -4.77
CA SER A 62 24.20 1.84 -4.66
C SER A 62 24.28 0.83 -5.81
N GLN A 63 23.15 0.24 -6.20
CA GLN A 63 23.08 -0.68 -7.32
C GLN A 63 23.32 0.03 -8.66
N ASP A 64 22.85 1.26 -8.83
CA ASP A 64 23.10 2.12 -9.99
C ASP A 64 24.60 2.42 -10.13
N ARG A 65 25.28 2.74 -9.02
CA ARG A 65 26.74 2.97 -9.02
C ARG A 65 27.52 1.70 -9.37
N MET A 66 27.11 0.54 -8.86
CA MET A 66 27.73 -0.74 -9.21
C MET A 66 27.53 -1.06 -10.69
N PHE A 67 26.33 -0.81 -11.21
CA PHE A 67 26.02 -0.99 -12.63
C PHE A 67 26.88 -0.09 -13.51
N GLU A 68 26.97 1.21 -13.20
CA GLU A 68 27.79 2.17 -13.94
C GLU A 68 29.27 1.76 -13.93
N THR A 69 29.78 1.34 -12.76
CA THR A 69 31.17 0.87 -12.63
C THR A 69 31.43 -0.34 -13.52
N MET A 70 30.56 -1.34 -13.48
CA MET A 70 30.70 -2.53 -14.33
C MET A 70 30.51 -2.23 -15.81
N ALA A 71 29.63 -1.29 -16.15
CA ALA A 71 29.44 -0.84 -17.52
C ALA A 71 30.73 -0.26 -18.10
N VAL A 72 31.41 0.62 -17.34
CA VAL A 72 32.71 1.21 -17.73
C VAL A 72 33.79 0.13 -17.84
N GLU A 73 33.84 -0.83 -16.91
CA GLU A 73 34.81 -1.93 -16.98
C GLU A 73 34.62 -2.79 -18.23
N ILE A 74 33.37 -3.11 -18.60
CA ILE A 74 33.07 -3.88 -19.81
C ILE A 74 33.44 -3.06 -21.06
N GLU A 75 33.12 -1.77 -21.10
CA GLU A 75 33.52 -0.88 -22.21
C GLU A 75 35.04 -0.84 -22.38
N GLN A 76 35.79 -0.78 -21.28
CA GLN A 76 37.25 -0.84 -21.32
C GLN A 76 37.78 -2.18 -21.83
N LEU A 77 37.15 -3.30 -21.44
CA LEU A 77 37.52 -4.64 -21.93
C LEU A 77 37.21 -4.78 -23.43
N LEU A 78 36.05 -4.31 -23.89
CA LEU A 78 35.69 -4.28 -25.31
C LEU A 78 36.67 -3.43 -26.12
N ALA A 79 37.06 -2.25 -25.61
CA ALA A 79 38.05 -1.40 -26.26
C ALA A 79 39.43 -2.07 -26.34
N LYS A 80 39.86 -2.75 -25.27
CA LYS A 80 41.11 -3.52 -25.27
C LYS A 80 41.09 -4.67 -26.28
N LEU A 81 40.00 -5.44 -26.33
CA LEU A 81 39.85 -6.56 -27.28
C LEU A 81 39.81 -6.06 -28.72
N THR A 82 39.14 -4.93 -28.97
CA THR A 82 39.18 -4.23 -30.27
C THR A 82 40.62 -3.90 -30.67
N GLY A 83 41.39 -3.28 -29.77
CA GLY A 83 42.79 -2.95 -30.05
C GLY A 83 43.69 -4.17 -30.27
N VAL A 84 43.40 -5.32 -29.65
CA VAL A 84 44.11 -6.58 -29.94
C VAL A 84 43.72 -7.12 -31.32
N ASN A 85 42.44 -7.08 -31.68
CA ASN A 85 41.96 -7.49 -33.00
C ASN A 85 42.51 -6.60 -34.13
N ASP A 86 42.71 -5.31 -33.87
CA ASP A 86 43.34 -4.38 -34.83
C ASP A 86 44.81 -4.74 -35.05
N LYS A 87 45.58 -5.01 -33.98
CA LYS A 87 46.97 -5.50 -34.09
C LYS A 87 47.07 -6.82 -34.83
N MET A 88 46.10 -7.73 -34.61
CA MET A 88 46.02 -8.97 -35.40
C MET A 88 45.77 -8.66 -36.88
N ALA A 89 44.90 -7.71 -37.20
CA ALA A 89 44.62 -7.29 -38.57
C ALA A 89 45.86 -6.71 -39.28
N GLU A 90 46.61 -5.85 -38.59
CA GLU A 90 47.89 -5.31 -39.07
C GLU A 90 48.90 -6.44 -39.34
N TYR A 91 49.00 -7.41 -38.43
CA TYR A 91 49.87 -8.57 -38.61
C TYR A 91 49.49 -9.38 -39.86
N THR A 92 48.20 -9.64 -40.08
CA THR A 92 47.75 -10.35 -41.29
C THR A 92 47.96 -9.57 -42.60
N SER A 93 48.08 -8.24 -42.51
CA SER A 93 48.31 -7.38 -43.67
C SER A 93 49.81 -7.21 -44.00
N THR A 94 50.71 -7.78 -43.20
CA THR A 94 52.16 -7.62 -43.37
C THR A 94 52.67 -8.37 -44.61
N PRO A 95 53.38 -7.69 -45.55
CA PRO A 95 53.94 -8.32 -46.74
C PRO A 95 54.97 -9.40 -46.36
N GLY A 96 54.76 -10.64 -46.81
CA GLY A 96 55.65 -11.79 -46.55
C GLY A 96 55.00 -12.97 -45.81
N VAL A 97 53.77 -12.83 -45.30
CA VAL A 97 52.99 -13.89 -44.63
C VAL A 97 52.03 -14.58 -45.61
N THR A 98 52.44 -14.77 -46.88
CA THR A 98 51.53 -15.11 -47.99
C THR A 98 51.00 -16.55 -48.00
N SER A 99 51.68 -17.53 -47.40
CA SER A 99 51.20 -18.93 -47.41
C SER A 99 50.29 -19.31 -46.23
N LEU A 100 50.33 -18.57 -45.12
CA LEU A 100 49.49 -18.81 -43.93
C LEU A 100 48.21 -17.95 -43.90
N ASN A 101 48.02 -17.07 -44.89
CA ASN A 101 47.01 -16.02 -44.86
C ASN A 101 45.57 -16.54 -44.64
N ALA A 102 45.17 -17.65 -45.24
CA ALA A 102 43.78 -18.14 -45.10
C ALA A 102 43.42 -18.54 -43.65
N ALA A 103 44.30 -19.29 -42.97
CA ALA A 103 44.07 -19.72 -41.59
C ALA A 103 44.13 -18.54 -40.59
N LEU A 104 45.05 -17.60 -40.83
CA LEU A 104 45.17 -16.37 -40.03
C LEU A 104 43.94 -15.47 -40.20
N MET A 105 43.50 -15.24 -41.44
CA MET A 105 42.30 -14.46 -41.77
C MET A 105 41.05 -15.07 -41.13
N HIS A 106 40.88 -16.39 -41.22
CA HIS A 106 39.75 -17.08 -40.59
C HIS A 106 39.77 -16.93 -39.06
N THR A 107 40.95 -17.06 -38.45
CA THR A 107 41.10 -16.90 -36.99
C THR A 107 40.78 -15.46 -36.56
N LEU A 108 41.28 -14.46 -37.28
CA LEU A 108 40.96 -13.05 -37.04
C LEU A 108 39.47 -12.78 -37.22
N GLN A 109 38.85 -13.33 -38.27
CA GLN A 109 37.43 -13.17 -38.50
C GLN A 109 36.63 -13.71 -37.32
N ARG A 110 36.98 -14.89 -36.80
CA ARG A 110 36.34 -15.46 -35.62
C ARG A 110 36.44 -14.53 -34.41
N HIS A 111 37.61 -13.95 -34.13
CA HIS A 111 37.78 -13.00 -33.02
C HIS A 111 36.96 -11.70 -33.21
N ARG A 112 36.75 -11.26 -34.45
CA ARG A 112 35.86 -10.13 -34.77
C ARG A 112 34.40 -10.48 -34.53
N ASP A 113 33.97 -11.67 -34.95
CA ASP A 113 32.59 -12.14 -34.74
C ASP A 113 32.31 -12.27 -33.23
N ILE A 114 33.24 -12.86 -32.45
CA ILE A 114 33.14 -12.95 -30.98
C ILE A 114 33.02 -11.56 -30.34
N LEU A 115 33.87 -10.60 -30.77
CA LEU A 115 33.81 -9.22 -30.26
C LEU A 115 32.46 -8.56 -30.57
N GLN A 116 31.90 -8.80 -31.77
CA GLN A 116 30.57 -8.30 -32.13
C GLN A 116 29.47 -8.92 -31.26
N ASP A 117 29.52 -10.23 -31.03
CA ASP A 117 28.56 -10.93 -30.15
C ASP A 117 28.59 -10.34 -28.73
N TYR A 118 29.78 -10.14 -28.15
CA TYR A 118 29.91 -9.52 -26.82
C TYR A 118 29.42 -8.08 -26.79
N THR A 119 29.73 -7.30 -27.84
CA THR A 119 29.26 -5.91 -27.96
C THR A 119 27.73 -5.87 -28.05
N HIS A 120 27.12 -6.79 -28.78
CA HIS A 120 25.68 -6.89 -28.90
C HIS A 120 25.02 -7.25 -27.56
N GLU A 121 25.49 -8.30 -26.90
CA GLU A 121 24.95 -8.73 -25.60
C GLU A 121 25.12 -7.68 -24.50
N TYR A 122 26.26 -6.96 -24.49
CA TYR A 122 26.46 -5.80 -23.62
C TYR A 122 25.39 -4.73 -23.83
N ASN A 123 25.21 -4.28 -25.08
CA ASN A 123 24.27 -3.21 -25.41
C ASN A 123 22.82 -3.61 -25.12
N LYS A 124 22.46 -4.86 -25.42
CA LYS A 124 21.15 -5.43 -25.09
C LYS A 124 20.88 -5.42 -23.59
N THR A 125 21.85 -5.85 -22.79
CA THR A 125 21.73 -5.84 -21.32
C THR A 125 21.67 -4.42 -20.77
N LYS A 126 22.50 -3.50 -21.31
CA LYS A 126 22.51 -2.08 -20.94
C LYS A 126 21.17 -1.39 -21.24
N ALA A 127 20.63 -1.61 -22.44
CA ALA A 127 19.34 -1.07 -22.85
C ALA A 127 18.20 -1.60 -21.96
N ASN A 128 18.24 -2.89 -21.61
CA ASN A 128 17.26 -3.47 -20.68
C ASN A 128 17.32 -2.79 -19.30
N PHE A 129 18.51 -2.60 -18.73
CA PHE A 129 18.66 -1.91 -17.45
C PHE A 129 18.11 -0.47 -17.50
N ILE A 130 18.45 0.29 -18.54
CA ILE A 130 17.94 1.65 -18.72
C ILE A 130 16.42 1.65 -18.77
N ALA A 131 15.80 0.74 -19.53
CA ALA A 131 14.35 0.63 -19.61
C ALA A 131 13.70 0.29 -18.26
N ILE A 132 14.31 -0.59 -17.46
CA ILE A 132 13.81 -0.91 -16.11
C ILE A 132 13.97 0.30 -15.17
N ARG A 133 15.10 1.00 -15.21
CA ARG A 133 15.33 2.20 -14.41
C ARG A 133 14.33 3.31 -14.76
N GLU A 134 14.14 3.59 -16.04
CA GLU A 134 13.16 4.58 -16.50
C GLU A 134 11.73 4.23 -16.04
N ARG A 135 11.37 2.94 -16.07
CA ARG A 135 10.11 2.47 -15.51
C ARG A 135 10.00 2.74 -14.01
N GLU A 136 11.07 2.49 -13.25
CA GLU A 136 11.09 2.76 -11.81
C GLU A 136 11.01 4.25 -11.49
N ASP A 137 11.70 5.10 -12.25
CA ASP A 137 11.64 6.56 -12.09
C ASP A 137 10.20 7.07 -12.30
N LEU A 138 9.51 6.58 -13.32
CA LEU A 138 8.11 6.90 -13.59
C LEU A 138 7.18 6.38 -12.47
N LEU A 139 7.35 5.13 -12.04
CA LEU A 139 6.52 4.54 -10.97
C LEU A 139 6.79 5.18 -9.60
N GLY A 140 8.02 5.57 -9.33
CA GLY A 140 8.42 6.28 -8.11
C GLY A 140 7.73 7.64 -7.99
N SER A 141 7.66 8.40 -9.09
CA SER A 141 6.90 9.66 -9.14
C SER A 141 5.41 9.42 -8.86
N VAL A 142 4.80 8.45 -9.55
CA VAL A 142 3.37 8.13 -9.37
C VAL A 142 3.07 7.68 -7.94
N ARG A 143 3.93 6.86 -7.33
CA ARG A 143 3.78 6.44 -5.92
C ARG A 143 3.84 7.64 -4.97
N LYS A 144 4.77 8.56 -5.18
CA LYS A 144 4.89 9.80 -4.40
C LYS A 144 3.65 10.69 -4.58
N ASP A 145 3.11 10.80 -5.79
CA ASP A 145 1.91 11.58 -6.06
C ASP A 145 0.67 10.94 -5.42
N ILE A 146 0.53 9.61 -5.49
CA ILE A 146 -0.52 8.84 -4.80
C ILE A 146 -0.42 9.00 -3.29
N GLU A 147 0.80 8.88 -2.73
CA GLU A 147 1.04 9.07 -1.31
C GLU A 147 0.73 10.50 -0.89
N SER A 148 1.14 11.50 -1.68
CA SER A 148 0.83 12.92 -1.43
C SER A 148 -0.67 13.18 -1.51
N TYR A 149 -1.39 12.58 -2.46
CA TYR A 149 -2.84 12.67 -2.58
C TYR A 149 -3.54 11.99 -1.40
N LYS A 150 -3.10 10.79 -0.99
CA LYS A 150 -3.65 10.06 0.16
C LYS A 150 -3.37 10.76 1.49
N SER A 151 -2.17 11.32 1.65
CA SER A 151 -1.74 12.05 2.84
C SER A 151 -2.42 13.43 2.93
N GLY A 152 -2.54 14.13 1.80
CA GLY A 152 -3.29 15.39 1.67
C GLY A 152 -4.80 15.20 1.79
N SER A 153 -5.32 14.06 1.34
CA SER A 153 -6.70 13.62 1.60
C SER A 153 -6.93 13.40 3.09
N GLY A 154 -5.91 13.15 3.93
CA GLY A 154 -6.07 13.13 5.39
C GLY A 154 -6.51 14.47 5.98
N VAL A 155 -6.17 15.62 5.38
CA VAL A 155 -6.54 16.95 5.88
C VAL A 155 -7.94 17.35 5.40
N ASN A 156 -8.27 17.04 4.14
CA ASN A 156 -9.59 17.31 3.57
C ASN A 156 -10.63 16.28 4.04
N ASN A 157 -10.25 15.01 4.19
CA ASN A 157 -11.11 13.97 4.74
C ASN A 157 -11.29 14.13 6.24
N ARG A 158 -10.27 14.55 7.03
CA ARG A 158 -10.53 14.84 8.46
C ARG A 158 -11.51 16.00 8.63
N ARG A 159 -11.42 17.03 7.80
CA ARG A 159 -12.40 18.13 7.77
C ARG A 159 -13.79 17.67 7.31
N THR A 160 -13.87 16.88 6.26
CA THR A 160 -15.14 16.32 5.76
C THR A 160 -15.76 15.32 6.73
N GLU A 161 -14.98 14.43 7.34
CA GLU A 161 -15.41 13.50 8.39
C GLU A 161 -15.90 14.23 9.62
N LEU A 162 -15.26 15.35 10.01
CA LEU A 162 -15.75 16.23 11.07
C LEU A 162 -17.13 16.81 10.72
N PHE A 163 -17.30 17.37 9.53
CA PHE A 163 -18.60 17.92 9.10
C PHE A 163 -19.69 16.84 8.98
N LEU A 164 -19.34 15.64 8.48
CA LEU A 164 -20.27 14.52 8.41
C LEU A 164 -20.71 14.06 9.81
N LYS A 165 -19.77 14.01 10.76
CA LYS A 165 -20.05 13.67 12.16
C LYS A 165 -20.92 14.74 12.84
N GLU A 166 -20.64 16.02 12.62
CA GLU A 166 -21.50 17.11 13.11
C GLU A 166 -22.92 17.05 12.53
N HIS A 167 -23.06 16.75 11.24
CA HIS A 167 -24.37 16.53 10.62
C HIS A 167 -25.12 15.37 11.25
N GLU A 168 -24.44 14.27 11.57
CA GLU A 168 -25.06 13.15 12.29
C GLU A 168 -25.50 13.56 13.70
N HIS A 169 -24.67 14.32 14.42
CA HIS A 169 -25.01 14.86 15.75
C HIS A 169 -26.23 15.79 15.70
N LEU A 170 -26.30 16.71 14.73
CA LEU A 170 -27.44 17.60 14.54
C LEU A 170 -28.72 16.80 14.25
N ARG A 171 -28.66 15.84 13.33
CA ARG A 171 -29.82 15.00 13.00
C ARG A 171 -30.29 14.15 14.18
N ASN A 172 -29.36 13.69 15.02
CA ASN A 172 -29.71 12.99 16.25
C ASN A 172 -30.36 13.92 17.28
N SER A 173 -29.83 15.15 17.42
CA SER A 173 -30.42 16.18 18.27
C SER A 173 -31.84 16.54 17.83
N ASP A 174 -32.06 16.72 16.53
CA ASP A 174 -33.39 17.04 15.98
C ASP A 174 -34.42 15.94 16.30
N ARG A 175 -34.02 14.67 16.19
CA ARG A 175 -34.88 13.53 16.56
C ARG A 175 -35.25 13.54 18.04
N LEU A 176 -34.27 13.78 18.92
CA LEU A 176 -34.53 13.87 20.36
C LEU A 176 -35.46 15.05 20.68
N ILE A 177 -35.28 16.19 20.01
CA ILE A 177 -36.16 17.35 20.15
C ILE A 177 -37.57 17.00 19.67
N GLU A 178 -37.73 16.38 18.50
CA GLU A 178 -39.04 15.92 18.01
C GLU A 178 -39.74 14.98 19.01
N ASP A 179 -39.01 14.05 19.61
CA ASP A 179 -39.57 13.13 20.61
C ASP A 179 -40.01 13.87 21.87
N THR A 180 -39.20 14.80 22.38
CA THR A 180 -39.61 15.64 23.52
C THR A 180 -40.81 16.53 23.20
N ILE A 181 -40.91 17.06 21.97
CA ILE A 181 -42.07 17.84 21.52
C ILE A 181 -43.31 16.94 21.45
N ARG A 182 -43.20 15.71 20.93
CA ARG A 182 -44.30 14.74 20.91
C ARG A 182 -44.77 14.42 22.33
N GLU A 183 -43.85 14.19 23.27
CA GLU A 183 -44.19 13.95 24.67
C GLU A 183 -44.86 15.16 25.32
N MET A 184 -44.33 16.37 25.12
CA MET A 184 -44.94 17.59 25.65
C MET A 184 -46.33 17.86 25.06
N GLN A 185 -46.50 17.67 23.74
CA GLN A 185 -47.82 17.80 23.08
C GLN A 185 -48.80 16.75 23.58
N HIS A 186 -48.35 15.52 23.80
CA HIS A 186 -49.18 14.46 24.37
C HIS A 186 -49.60 14.78 25.81
N LEU A 187 -48.68 15.30 26.62
CA LEU A 187 -48.99 15.77 27.98
C LEU A 187 -49.97 16.95 27.97
N ASP A 188 -49.80 17.92 27.06
CA ASP A 188 -50.74 19.04 26.89
C ASP A 188 -52.11 18.59 26.41
N LEU A 189 -52.22 17.61 25.52
CA LEU A 189 -53.48 16.98 25.11
C LEU A 189 -54.15 16.26 26.30
N ILE A 190 -53.37 15.57 27.12
CA ILE A 190 -53.86 14.98 28.37
C ILE A 190 -54.30 16.08 29.34
N GLN A 191 -53.63 17.23 29.41
CA GLN A 191 -53.92 18.34 30.33
C GLN A 191 -55.14 19.18 29.93
N SER A 192 -55.35 19.35 28.63
CA SER A 192 -56.49 20.03 28.01
C SER A 192 -57.72 19.14 27.76
N SER A 193 -57.62 17.83 28.05
CA SER A 193 -58.72 16.88 27.89
C SER A 193 -59.97 17.30 28.70
N PRO A 194 -61.13 17.58 28.05
CA PRO A 194 -62.36 18.03 28.71
C PRO A 194 -62.98 16.99 29.65
N LEU A 195 -62.45 15.75 29.64
CA LEU A 195 -62.86 14.66 30.52
C LEU A 195 -62.26 14.76 31.94
N LYS A 196 -61.28 15.65 32.20
CA LYS A 196 -60.63 15.77 33.52
C LYS A 196 -61.55 16.30 34.62
N GLU A 197 -62.38 17.29 34.32
CA GLU A 197 -63.33 17.85 35.29
C GLU A 197 -64.47 16.88 35.67
N PRO A 198 -65.18 16.24 34.73
CA PRO A 198 -66.26 15.33 35.08
C PRO A 198 -65.77 14.09 35.84
N ILE A 199 -64.56 13.58 35.55
CA ILE A 199 -63.99 12.44 36.29
C ILE A 199 -63.61 12.83 37.73
N LYS A 200 -63.04 14.02 37.95
CA LYS A 200 -62.77 14.54 39.31
C LYS A 200 -64.07 14.74 40.10
N ILE A 201 -65.13 15.26 39.47
CA ILE A 201 -66.44 15.43 40.09
C ILE A 201 -67.06 14.07 40.45
N LEU A 202 -66.96 13.06 39.56
CA LEU A 202 -67.45 11.71 39.84
C LEU A 202 -66.70 11.04 41.01
N LEU A 203 -65.38 11.19 41.07
CA LEU A 203 -64.57 10.68 42.17
C LEU A 203 -64.85 11.41 43.49
N CYS A 204 -65.05 12.73 43.46
CA CYS A 204 -65.43 13.52 44.64
C CYS A 204 -66.86 13.16 45.12
N GLY A 205 -67.79 12.95 44.18
CA GLY A 205 -69.16 12.52 44.45
C GLY A 205 -69.23 11.10 45.02
N THR A 206 -68.44 10.17 44.49
CA THR A 206 -68.35 8.80 45.03
C THR A 206 -67.70 8.79 46.41
N SER A 207 -66.68 9.61 46.68
CA SER A 207 -66.10 9.77 48.02
C SER A 207 -67.08 10.35 49.05
N SER A 208 -67.82 11.40 48.67
CA SER A 208 -68.82 12.04 49.54
C SER A 208 -70.00 11.12 49.83
N THR A 209 -70.47 10.39 48.82
CA THR A 209 -71.52 9.37 49.00
C THR A 209 -71.03 8.18 49.82
N TRP A 210 -69.76 7.78 49.69
CA TRP A 210 -69.14 6.78 50.58
C TRP A 210 -69.13 7.25 52.04
N GLN A 211 -68.71 8.50 52.31
CA GLN A 211 -68.74 9.08 53.65
C GLN A 211 -70.16 9.17 54.23
N LEU A 212 -71.14 9.62 53.45
CA LEU A 212 -72.56 9.68 53.86
C LEU A 212 -73.16 8.29 54.11
N LYS A 213 -72.82 7.30 53.27
CA LYS A 213 -73.27 5.91 53.46
C LYS A 213 -72.63 5.29 54.70
N ASN A 214 -71.36 5.60 54.99
CA ASN A 214 -70.67 5.17 56.20
C ASN A 214 -71.23 5.85 57.46
N GLN A 215 -71.62 7.14 57.37
CA GLN A 215 -72.21 7.88 58.49
C GLN A 215 -73.67 7.52 58.77
N ARG A 216 -74.45 7.13 57.75
CA ARG A 216 -75.77 6.50 57.94
C ARG A 216 -75.65 5.07 58.49
N ARG A 217 -74.65 4.29 58.06
CA ARG A 217 -74.39 2.93 58.60
C ARG A 217 -74.01 2.97 60.09
N ASN A 218 -73.21 3.93 60.53
CA ASN A 218 -72.87 4.14 61.95
C ASN A 218 -74.06 4.60 62.82
N ARG A 219 -75.13 5.15 62.23
CA ARG A 219 -76.30 5.63 62.98
C ARG A 219 -77.41 4.57 63.11
N VAL A 220 -77.39 3.54 62.25
CA VAL A 220 -78.46 2.51 62.20
C VAL A 220 -78.06 1.20 62.89
N LEU A 221 -76.77 0.91 63.14
CA LEU A 221 -76.34 -0.30 63.87
C LEU A 221 -75.06 -0.06 64.69
N PRO A 222 -75.14 0.29 66.00
CA PRO A 222 -73.94 0.46 66.84
C PRO A 222 -73.18 -0.84 67.15
N TRP A 223 -73.79 -2.01 66.89
CA TRP A 223 -73.35 -3.30 67.46
C TRP A 223 -72.68 -4.26 66.47
N LYS A 224 -72.35 -3.84 65.24
CA LYS A 224 -71.60 -4.67 64.28
C LYS A 224 -70.23 -4.09 63.95
N ARG A 225 -69.45 -3.76 64.99
CA ARG A 225 -68.10 -3.17 64.86
C ARG A 225 -66.94 -4.16 65.07
N THR A 226 -67.23 -5.46 65.23
CA THR A 226 -66.21 -6.42 65.70
C THR A 226 -65.72 -7.46 64.69
N GLU A 227 -66.19 -7.49 63.43
CA GLU A 227 -65.81 -8.60 62.51
C GLU A 227 -65.20 -8.20 61.16
N TRP A 228 -65.06 -6.92 60.82
CA TRP A 228 -64.53 -6.51 59.51
C TRP A 228 -63.12 -5.91 59.52
N LEU A 229 -62.50 -5.73 60.69
CA LEU A 229 -61.09 -5.31 60.77
C LEU A 229 -60.10 -6.44 60.42
N SER A 230 -60.56 -7.67 60.18
CA SER A 230 -59.67 -8.80 59.89
C SER A 230 -59.40 -9.05 58.40
N TYR A 231 -60.02 -8.32 57.48
CA TYR A 231 -59.89 -8.57 56.03
C TYR A 231 -59.21 -7.43 55.24
N HIS A 232 -58.61 -6.45 55.92
CA HIS A 232 -57.94 -5.30 55.29
C HIS A 232 -56.47 -5.13 55.72
N VAL A 233 -55.76 -6.23 55.95
CA VAL A 233 -54.31 -6.20 56.25
C VAL A 233 -53.43 -6.93 55.22
N CYS A 234 -53.98 -7.71 54.26
CA CYS A 234 -53.13 -8.59 53.44
C CYS A 234 -53.11 -8.37 51.92
N GLN A 235 -53.33 -7.16 51.38
CA GLN A 235 -53.15 -6.98 49.91
C GLN A 235 -52.72 -5.57 49.46
N LEU A 236 -51.87 -4.93 50.26
CA LEU A 236 -51.02 -3.82 49.82
C LEU A 236 -49.57 -4.32 49.76
N GLU A 237 -49.12 -4.73 48.58
CA GLU A 237 -47.72 -4.95 48.10
C GLU A 237 -47.86 -5.78 46.80
N PHE A 238 -47.46 -5.44 45.57
CA PHE A 238 -46.37 -4.64 44.96
C PHE A 238 -46.79 -4.35 43.47
N PRO A 239 -46.17 -3.40 42.72
CA PRO A 239 -44.92 -3.73 42.00
C PRO A 239 -43.88 -2.60 41.92
N VAL A 240 -42.61 -3.02 41.97
CA VAL A 240 -41.48 -2.45 41.21
C VAL A 240 -40.98 -3.56 40.30
#